data_AF-A0A7Y5HZ29-F1
#
_entry.id   AF-A0A7Y5HZ29-F1
#
_cell.length_a   1.000
_cell.length_b   1.000
_cell.length_c   1.000
_cell.angle_alpha   90.00
_cell.angle_beta   90.00
_cell.angle_gamma   90.00
#
_symmetry.space_group_name_H-M   'P 1'
#
loop_
_entity.id
_entity.type
_entity.pdbx_description
1 polymer ?
#
loop_
_entity_poly.entity_id
_entity_poly.type
_entity_poly.pdbx_seq_one_letter_code
_entity_poly.pdbx_strand_id
1 'polypeptide(L)' 'MTSAPADLANVHTLPQLLAYRATSTPDAEAYRAYDNAAQAWISLTWAQARERVGL' A
#
# COMPACT_ATOMS: atom_id res chain seq x y z
N MET A 1 20.48 11.96 11.41
CA MET A 1 20.47 11.36 10.07
C MET A 1 19.57 10.14 10.14
N THR A 2 18.35 10.24 9.66
CA THR A 2 17.40 9.12 9.64
C THR A 2 17.79 8.23 8.47
N SER A 3 18.52 7.15 8.73
CA SER A 3 18.83 6.18 7.68
C SER A 3 17.51 5.67 7.12
N ALA A 4 17.24 5.97 5.85
CA ALA A 4 16.17 5.29 5.13
C ALA A 4 16.46 3.78 5.24
N PRO A 5 15.45 2.94 5.52
CA PRO A 5 15.63 1.49 5.53
C PRO A 5 16.27 1.08 4.21
N ALA A 6 17.35 0.29 4.29
CA ALA A 6 18.18 -0.08 3.13
C ALA A 6 17.37 -0.68 1.96
N ASP A 7 16.23 -1.29 2.27
CA ASP A 7 15.26 -1.78 1.30
C ASP A 7 14.66 -0.70 0.38
N LEU A 8 14.36 0.50 0.89
CA LEU A 8 13.80 1.58 0.06
C LEU A 8 14.82 2.11 -0.96
N ALA A 9 16.11 2.11 -0.60
CA ALA A 9 17.19 2.48 -1.51
C ALA A 9 17.36 1.47 -2.67
N ASN A 10 16.82 0.25 -2.52
CA ASN A 10 16.84 -0.79 -3.55
C ASN A 10 15.54 -0.85 -4.37
N VAL A 11 14.57 0.04 -4.11
CA VAL A 11 13.34 0.18 -4.87
C VAL A 11 13.60 1.08 -6.08
N HIS A 12 13.52 0.51 -7.29
CA HIS A 12 13.82 1.22 -8.53
C HIS A 12 12.58 1.44 -9.40
N THR A 13 11.44 0.85 -9.04
CA THR A 13 10.21 0.90 -9.83
C THR A 13 8.99 1.17 -8.95
N LEU A 14 7.94 1.75 -9.52
CA LEU A 14 6.69 2.01 -8.82
C LEU A 14 6.03 0.74 -8.24
N PRO A 15 6.01 -0.41 -8.94
CA PRO A 15 5.52 -1.67 -8.36
C PRO A 15 6.37 -2.14 -7.18
N GLN A 16 7.70 -2.01 -7.24
CA GLN A 16 8.58 -2.32 -6.11
C GLN A 16 8.32 -1.40 -4.91
N LEU A 17 8.02 -0.11 -5.15
CA LEU A 17 7.69 0.83 -4.09
C LEU A 17 6.37 0.46 -3.42
N LEU A 18 5.39 0.05 -4.23
CA LEU A 18 4.09 -0.42 -3.74
C LEU A 18 4.26 -1.69 -2.89
N ALA A 19 5.01 -2.69 -3.38
CA ALA A 19 5.30 -3.92 -2.64
C ALA A 19 6.03 -3.62 -1.33
N TYR A 20 7.07 -2.78 -1.36
CA TYR A 20 7.82 -2.37 -0.17
C TYR A 20 6.92 -1.70 0.87
N ARG A 21 6.12 -0.71 0.45
CA ARG A 21 5.21 0.01 1.34
C ARG A 21 4.14 -0.93 1.91
N ALA A 22 3.62 -1.83 1.08
CA ALA A 22 2.59 -2.75 1.52
C ALA A 22 3.08 -3.79 2.53
N THR A 23 4.35 -4.16 2.44
CA THR A 23 4.98 -5.10 3.38
C THR A 23 5.41 -4.40 4.68
N SER A 24 5.73 -3.11 4.60
CA SER A 24 6.15 -2.31 5.77
C SER A 24 4.98 -2.00 6.71
N THR A 25 3.79 -1.74 6.18
CA THR A 25 2.59 -1.39 6.97
C THR A 25 1.35 -2.09 6.44
N PRO A 26 1.23 -3.42 6.56
CA PRO A 26 0.17 -4.20 5.93
C PRO A 26 -1.24 -3.83 6.41
N ASP A 27 -1.38 -3.49 7.69
CA ASP A 27 -2.67 -3.15 8.32
C ASP A 27 -3.05 -1.67 8.20
N ALA A 28 -2.15 -0.81 7.70
CA ALA A 28 -2.45 0.61 7.54
C ALA A 28 -3.36 0.84 6.33
N GLU A 29 -4.15 1.92 6.38
CA GLU A 29 -5.02 2.34 5.28
C GLU A 29 -4.17 2.78 4.08
N ALA A 30 -4.37 2.12 2.94
CA ALA A 30 -3.70 2.39 1.68
C ALA A 30 -4.53 3.31 0.78
N TYR A 31 -5.84 3.07 0.77
CA TYR A 31 -6.77 3.77 -0.08
C TYR A 31 -8.13 3.82 0.59
N ARG A 32 -8.85 4.92 0.36
CA ARG A 32 -10.21 5.10 0.84
C ARG A 32 -11.03 5.72 -0.28
N ALA A 33 -12.12 5.06 -0.64
CA ALA A 33 -13.06 5.55 -1.65
C ALA A 33 -14.47 5.56 -1.10
N TYR A 34 -15.27 6.47 -1.61
CA TYR A 34 -16.70 6.43 -1.38
C TYR A 34 -17.32 5.43 -2.36
N ASP A 35 -17.87 4.36 -1.81
CA ASP A 35 -18.63 3.38 -2.57
C ASP A 35 -20.08 3.86 -2.66
N ASN A 36 -20.49 4.22 -3.87
CA ASN A 36 -21.86 4.70 -4.13
C ASN A 36 -22.91 3.59 -3.97
N ALA A 37 -22.55 2.32 -4.20
CA ALA A 37 -23.47 1.19 -4.05
C ALA A 37 -23.70 0.87 -2.57
N ALA A 38 -22.66 0.92 -1.75
CA ALA A 38 -22.78 0.77 -0.29
C ALA A 38 -23.18 2.07 0.43
N GLN A 39 -23.23 3.21 -0.28
CA GLN A 39 -23.44 4.56 0.27
C GLN A 39 -22.49 4.88 1.44
N ALA A 40 -21.29 4.32 1.41
CA ALA A 40 -20.37 4.32 2.54
C ALA A 40 -18.93 4.54 2.08
N TRP A 41 -18.09 5.04 2.99
CA TRP A 41 -16.66 5.08 2.79
C TRP A 41 -16.07 3.70 3.05
N ILE A 42 -15.41 3.14 2.05
CA ILE A 42 -14.70 1.87 2.17
C ILE A 42 -13.21 2.17 2.20
N SER A 43 -12.56 1.62 3.22
CA SER A 43 -11.12 1.68 3.41
C SER A 43 -10.49 0.36 2.98
N LEU A 44 -9.34 0.46 2.33
CA LEU A 44 -8.54 -0.66 1.87
C LEU A 44 -7.21 -0.62 2.59
N THR A 45 -6.82 -1.76 3.17
CA THR A 45 -5.50 -1.89 3.77
C THR A 45 -4.43 -2.13 2.70
N TRP A 46 -3.18 -1.91 3.05
CA TRP A 46 -2.07 -2.21 2.15
C TRP A 46 -1.98 -3.68 1.75
N ALA A 47 -2.30 -4.61 2.66
CA ALA A 47 -2.40 -6.04 2.33
C ALA A 47 -3.43 -6.29 1.22
N GLN A 48 -4.64 -5.73 1.38
CA GLN A 48 -5.73 -5.86 0.43
C GLN A 48 -5.45 -5.16 -0.92
N ALA A 49 -4.69 -4.07 -0.90
CA ALA A 49 -4.25 -3.39 -2.11
C ALA A 49 -3.22 -4.23 -2.88
N ARG A 50 -2.29 -4.89 -2.18
CA ARG A 50 -1.28 -5.77 -2.78
C ARG A 50 -1.92 -6.96 -3.48
N GLU A 51 -2.88 -7.62 -2.83
CA GLU A 51 -3.66 -8.73 -3.41
C GLU A 51 -4.39 -8.34 -4.70
N ARG A 52 -4.94 -7.12 -4.77
CA ARG A 52 -5.66 -6.62 -5.96
C ARG A 52 -4.75 -6.29 -7.14
N VAL A 53 -3.53 -5.82 -6.88
CA VAL A 53 -2.56 -5.47 -7.93
C VAL A 53 -1.82 -6.72 -8.44
N GLY A 54 -1.91 -7.85 -7.73
CA GLY A 54 -1.27 -9.11 -8.10
C GLY A 54 0.24 -9.13 -7.79
N LEU A 55 0.63 -8.45 -6.70
CA LEU A 55 2.01 -8.40 -6.21
C LEU A 55 2.28 -9.43 -5.10
#